data_AF-A0A2E7M9F7-F1
#
_entry.id   AF-A0A2E7M9F7-F1
#
_cell.length_a   1.000
_cell.length_b   1.000
_cell.length_c   1.000
_cell.angle_alpha   90.00
_cell.angle_beta   90.00
_cell.angle_gamma   90.00
#
_symmetry.space_group_name_H-M   'P 1'
#
loop_
_entity.id
_entity.type
_entity.pdbx_description
1 polymer ?
#
loop_
_entity_poly.entity_id
_entity_poly.type
_entity_poly.pdbx_seq_one_letter_code
_entity_poly.pdbx_strand_id
1 'polypeptide(L)'
;MSALSPGRAALFLAQCIVLLGLCSCGSTAREGGEAAECGDRADNDSDGAFDCADTDCATSDLCAGAGDDDTGDDDDTGDDDTGDDDTGDDDTGDDDTGDDDTGDDDTGDDDDSGAEPQLSVLAGPITLSTQAAVDGLCDDFHTVAGDLSIVGPLVQDVSLLDCVIEVGGDLRIDGTSVNSVELPALAQLSGDLIVTGNSMLEAGELESLTSVGGRVELSSNDRLVDLTLVSGLSAIGGGLSVHSNGLLVEMALPQLVFLGGDLDLRSNFALVTASLVALSAVGGSLEVRFNDVLEGLDLRSMESVAGSAWIASCLALADLDVGALEEVGDDLYIGGNASLPELDLGSLVTAGAIRLSLNPSQPAIDLSALQSVLQDLQVSNNPSLSALSLPVLGTIGGRFEVAANGGLQQMELASIQSIGGDFVVTANTNLPTDLIQAIVDALGTAGIGGSVTITDNG
;
A
#
# COMPACT_ATOMS: atom_id res chain seq x y z
N MET A 1 28.69 -8.96 53.13
CA MET A 1 27.30 -8.75 53.58
C MET A 1 26.53 -8.24 52.38
N SER A 2 25.56 -8.90 51.76
CA SER A 2 25.00 -10.24 51.84
C SER A 2 24.28 -10.46 50.51
N ALA A 3 24.43 -11.64 49.92
CA ALA A 3 23.74 -12.05 48.71
C ALA A 3 22.24 -12.27 48.98
N LEU A 4 21.39 -11.83 48.05
CA LEU A 4 19.95 -12.14 48.02
C LEU A 4 19.74 -13.46 47.25
N SER A 5 18.91 -14.34 47.80
CA SER A 5 18.74 -15.74 47.39
C SER A 5 17.72 -15.92 46.24
N PRO A 6 17.84 -17.01 45.44
CA PRO A 6 16.87 -17.35 44.41
C PRO A 6 15.74 -18.17 45.04
N GLY A 7 14.61 -17.52 45.34
CA GLY A 7 13.50 -18.18 46.04
C GLY A 7 12.12 -17.57 45.80
N ARG A 8 11.92 -16.84 44.70
CA ARG A 8 10.60 -16.23 44.36
C ARG A 8 10.23 -16.33 42.89
N ALA A 9 10.70 -17.35 42.18
CA ALA A 9 10.31 -17.66 40.80
C ALA A 9 9.44 -18.92 40.65
N ALA A 10 8.96 -19.50 41.77
CA ALA A 10 8.16 -20.73 41.76
C ALA A 10 6.74 -20.54 42.35
N LEU A 11 6.23 -19.31 42.33
CA LEU A 11 4.89 -19.00 42.87
C LEU A 11 4.12 -18.03 41.96
N PHE A 12 4.20 -18.23 40.64
CA PHE A 12 3.28 -17.64 39.66
C PHE A 12 3.01 -18.56 38.46
N LEU A 13 3.27 -19.87 38.62
CA LEU A 13 3.01 -20.89 37.58
C LEU A 13 2.06 -22.00 38.07
N ALA A 14 1.27 -21.73 39.11
CA ALA A 14 0.33 -22.69 39.71
C ALA A 14 -1.07 -22.08 39.96
N GLN A 15 -1.51 -21.18 39.07
CA GLN A 15 -2.87 -20.63 39.12
C GLN A 15 -3.51 -20.47 37.73
N CYS A 16 -3.14 -21.35 36.78
CA CYS A 16 -3.84 -21.52 35.50
C CYS A 16 -4.17 -23.00 35.17
N ILE A 17 -4.22 -23.87 36.17
CA ILE A 17 -4.64 -25.28 35.99
C ILE A 17 -5.69 -25.64 37.04
N VAL A 18 -6.80 -24.90 37.09
CA VAL A 18 -8.12 -25.38 37.55
C VAL A 18 -9.18 -24.46 36.91
N LEU A 19 -9.35 -24.56 35.59
CA LEU A 19 -10.61 -24.16 34.92
C LEU A 19 -10.83 -24.96 33.63
N LEU A 20 -10.38 -26.22 33.62
CA LEU A 20 -10.79 -27.24 32.65
C LEU A 20 -11.83 -28.11 33.34
N GLY A 21 -13.09 -27.73 33.19
CA GLY A 21 -14.19 -28.43 33.83
C GLY A 21 -15.49 -27.66 33.75
N LEU A 22 -15.98 -27.45 32.53
CA LEU A 22 -17.39 -27.42 32.12
C LEU A 22 -17.41 -27.18 30.59
N CYS A 23 -16.91 -28.18 29.85
CA CYS A 23 -17.23 -28.30 28.44
C CYS A 23 -18.71 -28.76 28.38
N SER A 24 -19.62 -27.80 28.28
CA SER A 24 -20.96 -28.08 27.79
C SER A 24 -20.85 -28.03 26.27
N CYS A 25 -20.66 -29.18 25.64
CA CYS A 25 -21.09 -29.35 24.25
C CYS A 25 -22.61 -29.13 24.25
N GLY A 26 -23.05 -27.93 23.88
CA GLY A 26 -24.42 -27.64 23.50
C GLY A 26 -24.38 -27.13 22.08
N SER A 27 -24.95 -27.92 21.17
CA SER A 27 -25.26 -27.65 19.75
C SER A 27 -24.12 -27.07 18.89
N THR A 28 -23.71 -27.81 17.87
CA THR A 28 -23.30 -27.18 16.61
C THR A 28 -24.35 -26.12 16.28
N ALA A 29 -23.94 -24.88 16.06
CA ALA A 29 -24.83 -23.90 15.41
C ALA A 29 -25.36 -24.60 14.16
N ARG A 30 -26.68 -24.55 14.00
CA ARG A 30 -27.38 -25.22 12.91
C ARG A 30 -28.42 -24.23 12.45
N GLU A 31 -28.35 -23.83 11.19
CA GLU A 31 -29.35 -22.92 10.62
C GLU A 31 -30.74 -23.59 10.68
N GLY A 32 -31.75 -22.87 11.20
CA GLY A 32 -33.09 -23.42 11.42
C GLY A 32 -33.29 -24.15 12.76
N GLY A 33 -32.39 -23.93 13.72
CA GLY A 33 -32.54 -24.36 15.11
C GLY A 33 -33.55 -23.52 15.91
N GLU A 34 -33.74 -22.25 15.52
CA GLU A 34 -34.70 -21.31 16.08
C GLU A 34 -35.66 -20.72 15.04
N ALA A 35 -36.78 -20.18 15.51
CA ALA A 35 -37.78 -19.58 14.62
C ALA A 35 -37.28 -18.23 14.08
N ALA A 36 -37.36 -18.05 12.76
CA ALA A 36 -36.90 -16.90 11.97
C ALA A 36 -35.43 -16.90 11.52
N GLU A 37 -34.64 -17.93 11.84
CA GLU A 37 -33.27 -18.07 11.32
C GLU A 37 -33.22 -18.41 9.82
N CYS A 38 -34.29 -18.96 9.24
CA CYS A 38 -34.36 -19.31 7.81
C CYS A 38 -34.98 -18.19 6.94
N GLY A 39 -34.88 -16.93 7.35
CA GLY A 39 -35.45 -15.80 6.61
C GLY A 39 -34.90 -14.43 7.01
N ASP A 40 -33.72 -14.40 7.61
CA ASP A 40 -33.04 -13.19 8.09
C ASP A 40 -31.80 -12.82 7.26
N ARG A 41 -31.45 -13.63 6.26
CA ARG A 41 -30.30 -13.48 5.34
C ARG A 41 -28.94 -13.55 6.05
N ALA A 42 -28.86 -14.28 7.16
CA ALA A 42 -27.62 -14.50 7.89
C ALA A 42 -27.20 -15.96 7.85
N ASP A 43 -25.91 -16.21 7.58
CA ASP A 43 -25.28 -17.53 7.67
C ASP A 43 -24.95 -17.83 9.15
N ASN A 44 -26.00 -18.25 9.88
CA ASN A 44 -26.01 -18.36 11.34
C ASN A 44 -25.18 -19.54 11.88
N ASP A 45 -24.76 -20.48 11.02
CA ASP A 45 -23.81 -21.55 11.36
C ASP A 45 -22.49 -21.50 10.58
N SER A 46 -22.32 -20.49 9.72
CA SER A 46 -21.09 -20.11 9.02
C SER A 46 -20.57 -21.18 8.06
N ASP A 47 -21.48 -21.91 7.42
CA ASP A 47 -21.14 -22.98 6.47
C ASP A 47 -21.14 -22.51 4.99
N GLY A 48 -21.54 -21.26 4.75
CA GLY A 48 -21.56 -20.58 3.46
C GLY A 48 -22.90 -20.62 2.73
N ALA A 49 -23.93 -21.24 3.30
CA ALA A 49 -25.30 -21.14 2.84
C ALA A 49 -26.10 -20.10 3.67
N PHE A 50 -27.23 -19.64 3.12
CA PHE A 50 -28.07 -18.62 3.76
C PHE A 50 -29.55 -18.99 3.59
N ASP A 51 -30.34 -18.87 4.65
CA ASP A 51 -31.79 -19.09 4.69
C ASP A 51 -32.23 -20.40 3.99
N CYS A 52 -33.15 -20.32 3.02
CA CYS A 52 -33.67 -21.48 2.29
C CYS A 52 -32.69 -22.09 1.28
N ALA A 53 -31.52 -21.47 1.07
CA ALA A 53 -30.44 -22.10 0.31
C ALA A 53 -29.64 -23.08 1.19
N ASP A 54 -29.82 -23.02 2.50
CA ASP A 54 -29.19 -23.92 3.45
C ASP A 54 -29.99 -25.23 3.66
N THR A 55 -29.24 -26.34 3.80
CA THR A 55 -29.82 -27.68 3.87
C THR A 55 -30.52 -27.94 5.20
N ASP A 56 -30.09 -27.28 6.27
CA ASP A 56 -30.68 -27.38 7.61
C ASP A 56 -32.00 -26.60 7.74
N CYS A 57 -32.22 -25.60 6.88
CA CYS A 57 -33.49 -24.87 6.74
C CYS A 57 -34.55 -25.57 5.86
N ALA A 58 -34.25 -26.71 5.23
CA ALA A 58 -35.13 -27.42 4.29
C ALA A 58 -36.49 -27.86 4.86
N THR A 59 -36.62 -27.96 6.19
CA THR A 59 -37.89 -28.34 6.86
C THR A 59 -38.65 -27.16 7.46
N SER A 60 -38.16 -25.92 7.28
CA SER A 60 -38.79 -24.72 7.80
C SER A 60 -40.07 -24.37 7.03
N ASP A 61 -41.14 -24.02 7.74
CA ASP A 61 -42.40 -23.54 7.16
C ASP A 61 -42.20 -22.23 6.35
N LEU A 62 -41.10 -21.50 6.58
CA LEU A 62 -40.70 -20.32 5.81
C LEU A 62 -40.22 -20.66 4.39
N CYS A 63 -39.66 -21.86 4.20
CA CYS A 63 -39.15 -22.35 2.92
C CYS A 63 -40.16 -23.23 2.18
N ALA A 64 -41.29 -23.58 2.82
CA ALA A 64 -42.35 -24.43 2.28
C ALA A 64 -43.21 -23.78 1.17
N GLY A 65 -42.75 -22.70 0.54
CA GLY A 65 -43.45 -21.97 -0.51
C GLY A 65 -42.64 -21.75 -1.80
N ALA A 66 -41.40 -22.24 -1.88
CA ALA A 66 -40.57 -22.13 -3.08
C ALA A 66 -40.39 -23.49 -3.73
N GLY A 67 -41.36 -23.86 -4.57
CA GLY A 67 -41.30 -25.05 -5.42
C GLY A 67 -42.48 -25.08 -6.37
N ASP A 68 -42.32 -24.42 -7.53
CA ASP A 68 -42.75 -24.88 -8.86
C ASP A 68 -42.80 -23.70 -9.84
N ASP A 69 -41.69 -23.47 -10.55
CA ASP A 69 -41.74 -23.11 -11.98
C ASP A 69 -40.75 -23.98 -12.78
N ASP A 70 -41.37 -24.88 -13.54
CA ASP A 70 -40.77 -25.82 -14.48
C ASP A 70 -39.76 -25.19 -15.45
N THR A 71 -38.61 -25.85 -15.64
CA THR A 71 -38.18 -26.31 -16.98
C THR A 71 -37.06 -27.34 -16.86
N GLY A 72 -37.35 -28.60 -17.19
CA GLY A 72 -36.30 -29.57 -17.47
C GLY A 72 -36.67 -31.03 -17.24
N ASP A 73 -37.57 -31.55 -18.06
CA ASP A 73 -37.62 -32.99 -18.35
C ASP A 73 -37.91 -33.14 -19.84
N ASP A 74 -37.01 -33.84 -20.55
CA ASP A 74 -37.35 -35.09 -21.22
C ASP A 74 -36.08 -35.68 -21.85
N ASP A 75 -35.50 -36.64 -21.13
CA ASP A 75 -34.62 -37.67 -21.68
C ASP A 75 -35.46 -38.58 -22.60
N ASP A 76 -35.10 -38.63 -23.89
CA ASP A 76 -35.47 -39.75 -24.76
C ASP A 76 -34.22 -40.55 -25.14
N THR A 77 -34.24 -41.81 -24.73
CA THR A 77 -33.21 -42.82 -25.01
C THR A 77 -33.57 -43.56 -26.30
N GLY A 78 -32.57 -43.85 -27.14
CA GLY A 78 -32.62 -45.01 -28.03
C GLY A 78 -32.22 -44.81 -29.48
N ASP A 79 -31.04 -45.34 -29.79
CA ASP A 79 -30.67 -46.12 -30.97
C ASP A 79 -30.60 -45.49 -32.38
N ASP A 80 -29.38 -45.67 -32.90
CA ASP A 80 -29.04 -46.22 -34.22
C ASP A 80 -28.85 -45.31 -35.43
N ASP A 81 -27.64 -45.46 -35.95
CA ASP A 81 -27.29 -45.64 -37.35
C ASP A 81 -27.06 -44.42 -38.26
N THR A 82 -25.76 -44.26 -38.55
CA THR A 82 -25.16 -44.20 -39.91
C THR A 82 -25.30 -42.95 -40.76
N GLY A 83 -24.18 -42.64 -41.45
CA GLY A 83 -24.15 -42.00 -42.76
C GLY A 83 -24.03 -40.48 -42.67
N ASP A 84 -22.88 -39.95 -43.03
CA ASP A 84 -22.54 -39.56 -44.41
C ASP A 84 -23.08 -38.16 -44.74
N ASP A 85 -22.10 -37.27 -44.90
CA ASP A 85 -21.90 -36.44 -46.08
C ASP A 85 -22.82 -35.25 -46.40
N ASP A 86 -22.11 -34.23 -46.92
CA ASP A 86 -22.54 -33.27 -47.92
C ASP A 86 -23.35 -32.05 -47.45
N THR A 87 -22.70 -30.88 -47.35
CA THR A 87 -22.44 -29.88 -48.42
C THR A 87 -23.69 -29.22 -48.99
N GLY A 88 -23.59 -27.91 -49.18
CA GLY A 88 -24.43 -27.14 -50.09
C GLY A 88 -25.37 -26.23 -49.34
N ASP A 89 -25.09 -24.93 -49.34
CA ASP A 89 -25.38 -24.00 -50.43
C ASP A 89 -26.80 -23.45 -50.30
N ASP A 90 -26.80 -22.11 -50.24
CA ASP A 90 -27.61 -21.25 -51.08
C ASP A 90 -29.06 -20.92 -50.69
N ASP A 91 -29.25 -19.59 -50.76
CA ASP A 91 -30.31 -18.92 -51.50
C ASP A 91 -31.52 -18.35 -50.75
N THR A 92 -31.44 -17.02 -50.60
CA THR A 92 -32.35 -16.00 -51.17
C THR A 92 -33.86 -16.05 -50.95
N GLY A 93 -34.41 -14.85 -50.72
CA GLY A 93 -35.84 -14.50 -50.87
C GLY A 93 -36.31 -13.77 -49.62
N ASP A 94 -36.30 -12.44 -49.54
CA ASP A 94 -37.18 -11.51 -50.26
C ASP A 94 -38.64 -12.00 -50.22
N ASP A 95 -39.49 -11.32 -49.44
CA ASP A 95 -40.69 -10.67 -49.99
C ASP A 95 -41.49 -9.92 -48.93
N ASP A 96 -41.87 -8.72 -49.36
CA ASP A 96 -42.76 -7.71 -48.81
C ASP A 96 -44.09 -8.22 -48.22
N THR A 97 -44.66 -7.38 -47.35
CA THR A 97 -46.07 -6.90 -47.31
C THR A 97 -46.40 -6.53 -45.85
N GLY A 98 -47.03 -5.43 -45.49
CA GLY A 98 -47.72 -4.35 -46.16
C GLY A 98 -48.42 -3.55 -45.05
N ASP A 99 -48.68 -2.26 -45.33
CA ASP A 99 -49.43 -1.31 -44.49
C ASP A 99 -50.68 -1.92 -43.83
N ASP A 100 -51.02 -1.40 -42.63
CA ASP A 100 -52.39 -0.97 -42.33
C ASP A 100 -52.38 0.10 -41.22
N ASP A 101 -52.68 1.34 -41.64
CA ASP A 101 -53.11 2.47 -40.82
C ASP A 101 -54.36 2.14 -39.99
N THR A 102 -54.38 2.51 -38.70
CA THR A 102 -55.53 3.19 -38.07
C THR A 102 -55.08 3.92 -36.81
N GLY A 103 -55.35 5.22 -36.75
CA GLY A 103 -54.95 6.10 -35.65
C GLY A 103 -55.96 6.25 -34.51
N ASP A 104 -55.93 7.45 -33.96
CA ASP A 104 -56.61 8.04 -32.79
C ASP A 104 -56.01 7.71 -31.40
N ASP A 105 -55.24 8.71 -30.93
CA ASP A 105 -55.54 9.50 -29.74
C ASP A 105 -55.75 8.76 -28.41
N ASP A 106 -54.70 8.75 -27.58
CA ASP A 106 -54.87 9.09 -26.17
C ASP A 106 -53.65 9.88 -25.67
N THR A 107 -53.92 11.15 -25.36
CA THR A 107 -53.07 12.03 -24.57
C THR A 107 -52.98 11.49 -23.14
N GLY A 108 -51.89 10.79 -22.84
CA GLY A 108 -51.42 10.52 -21.49
C GLY A 108 -50.04 11.13 -21.34
N ASP A 109 -49.98 12.30 -20.69
CA ASP A 109 -48.75 12.82 -20.08
C ASP A 109 -48.27 11.80 -19.04
N ASP A 110 -47.42 10.87 -19.46
CA ASP A 110 -46.54 10.15 -18.55
C ASP A 110 -45.14 10.72 -18.76
N ASP A 111 -44.95 11.96 -18.29
CA ASP A 111 -43.66 12.47 -17.82
C ASP A 111 -43.22 11.61 -16.62
N ASP A 112 -42.89 10.35 -16.87
CA ASP A 112 -42.07 9.54 -15.97
C ASP A 112 -40.61 9.72 -16.36
N SER A 113 -40.16 10.99 -16.34
CA SER A 113 -38.78 11.23 -15.98
C SER A 113 -38.68 10.81 -14.51
N GLY A 114 -38.26 9.57 -14.28
CA GLY A 114 -37.67 9.15 -13.03
C GLY A 114 -36.51 10.11 -12.75
N ALA A 115 -36.82 11.22 -12.10
CA ALA A 115 -35.84 12.18 -11.65
C ALA A 115 -35.05 11.43 -10.60
N GLU A 116 -33.82 11.04 -10.96
CA GLU A 116 -32.83 10.66 -9.97
C GLU A 116 -32.87 11.71 -8.85
N PRO A 117 -32.83 11.30 -7.57
CA PRO A 117 -32.95 12.22 -6.46
C PRO A 117 -31.94 13.34 -6.70
N GLN A 118 -32.41 14.59 -6.83
CA GLN A 118 -31.50 15.70 -7.05
C GLN A 118 -30.60 15.80 -5.82
N LEU A 119 -29.40 15.22 -5.90
CA LEU A 119 -28.37 15.41 -4.89
C LEU A 119 -28.19 16.92 -4.72
N SER A 120 -28.39 17.38 -3.50
CA SER A 120 -28.24 18.78 -3.18
C SER A 120 -26.74 19.13 -3.16
N VAL A 121 -26.34 20.00 -4.09
CA VAL A 121 -24.94 20.39 -4.32
C VAL A 121 -24.65 21.74 -3.68
N LEU A 122 -23.62 21.81 -2.84
CA LEU A 122 -23.05 23.05 -2.36
C LEU A 122 -22.01 23.57 -3.37
N ALA A 123 -22.33 24.64 -4.09
CA ALA A 123 -21.57 25.11 -5.25
C ALA A 123 -20.20 25.79 -4.94
N GLY A 124 -19.66 25.69 -3.72
CA GLY A 124 -18.42 26.35 -3.33
C GLY A 124 -17.80 25.78 -2.07
N PRO A 125 -16.63 26.31 -1.66
CA PRO A 125 -15.94 25.83 -0.47
C PRO A 125 -16.73 26.17 0.78
N ILE A 126 -16.63 25.31 1.79
CA ILE A 126 -17.25 25.46 3.09
C ILE A 126 -16.24 25.21 4.21
N THR A 127 -16.36 25.98 5.28
CA THR A 127 -15.57 25.80 6.49
C THR A 127 -16.50 25.58 7.68
N LEU A 128 -16.39 24.42 8.31
CA LEU A 128 -17.14 23.98 9.47
C LEU A 128 -16.23 24.07 10.69
N SER A 129 -16.45 25.06 11.54
CA SER A 129 -15.59 25.31 12.72
C SER A 129 -16.29 25.12 14.07
N THR A 130 -17.52 24.60 14.05
CA THR A 130 -18.35 24.35 15.23
C THR A 130 -19.11 23.06 15.03
N GLN A 131 -19.35 22.31 16.11
CA GLN A 131 -20.11 21.05 16.03
C GLN A 131 -21.48 21.23 15.36
N ALA A 132 -22.25 22.26 15.74
CA ALA A 132 -23.56 22.52 15.14
C ALA A 132 -23.53 22.79 13.62
N ALA A 133 -22.40 23.23 13.05
CA ALA A 133 -22.26 23.41 11.61
C ALA A 133 -21.93 22.09 10.90
N VAL A 134 -21.21 21.19 11.58
CA VAL A 134 -20.98 19.81 11.12
C VAL A 134 -22.28 19.02 11.12
N ASP A 135 -23.00 19.04 12.24
CA ASP A 135 -24.25 18.31 12.43
C ASP A 135 -25.34 18.69 11.42
N GLY A 136 -25.32 19.94 10.94
CA GLY A 136 -26.33 20.46 10.02
C GLY A 136 -25.98 20.40 8.54
N LEU A 137 -24.78 19.92 8.15
CA LEU A 137 -24.40 19.89 6.73
C LEU A 137 -25.31 18.96 5.92
N CYS A 138 -25.55 17.77 6.48
CA CYS A 138 -26.33 16.71 5.85
C CYS A 138 -27.84 16.95 5.82
N ASP A 139 -28.33 18.00 6.48
CA ASP A 139 -29.73 18.41 6.36
C ASP A 139 -30.02 18.95 4.95
N ASP A 140 -29.02 19.59 4.33
CA ASP A 140 -29.20 20.38 3.11
C ASP A 140 -28.35 19.89 1.93
N PHE A 141 -27.22 19.20 2.14
CA PHE A 141 -26.24 18.91 1.08
C PHE A 141 -25.64 17.50 1.16
N HIS A 142 -25.47 16.87 0.00
CA HIS A 142 -24.80 15.55 -0.15
C HIS A 142 -23.52 15.63 -0.98
N THR A 143 -23.34 16.73 -1.73
CA THR A 143 -22.16 16.98 -2.56
C THR A 143 -21.61 18.37 -2.24
N VAL A 144 -20.30 18.48 -2.06
CA VAL A 144 -19.58 19.75 -1.93
C VAL A 144 -18.74 19.96 -3.18
N ALA A 145 -19.13 20.89 -4.06
CA ALA A 145 -18.43 21.11 -5.32
C ALA A 145 -17.03 21.74 -5.16
N GLY A 146 -16.77 22.40 -4.02
CA GLY A 146 -15.47 22.96 -3.65
C GLY A 146 -14.84 22.25 -2.46
N ASP A 147 -14.03 22.98 -1.70
CA ASP A 147 -13.33 22.43 -0.53
C ASP A 147 -14.28 22.23 0.67
N LEU A 148 -14.16 21.11 1.36
CA LEU A 148 -14.80 20.84 2.65
C LEU A 148 -13.73 20.93 3.75
N SER A 149 -13.73 22.01 4.52
CA SER A 149 -12.79 22.23 5.62
C SER A 149 -13.46 22.12 6.99
N ILE A 150 -13.16 21.07 7.73
CA ILE A 150 -13.59 20.84 9.12
C ILE A 150 -12.44 21.24 10.03
N VAL A 151 -12.59 22.32 10.80
CA VAL A 151 -11.44 22.93 11.47
C VAL A 151 -11.70 23.34 12.91
N GLY A 152 -10.65 23.23 13.73
CA GLY A 152 -10.59 23.79 15.06
C GLY A 152 -11.18 22.90 16.16
N PRO A 153 -10.78 23.15 17.42
CA PRO A 153 -10.92 22.19 18.52
C PRO A 153 -12.36 22.06 19.06
N LEU A 154 -13.30 22.82 18.50
CA LEU A 154 -14.71 22.76 18.89
C LEU A 154 -15.46 21.64 18.18
N VAL A 155 -14.90 21.08 17.11
CA VAL A 155 -15.45 19.90 16.42
C VAL A 155 -14.89 18.65 17.10
N GLN A 156 -15.80 17.79 17.57
CA GLN A 156 -15.48 16.57 18.33
C GLN A 156 -16.05 15.31 17.68
N ASP A 157 -16.97 15.48 16.72
CA ASP A 157 -17.65 14.39 16.05
C ASP A 157 -17.94 14.80 14.59
N VAL A 158 -17.73 13.87 13.66
CA VAL A 158 -18.05 14.03 12.22
C VAL A 158 -18.92 12.90 11.71
N SER A 159 -19.41 12.01 12.59
CA SER A 159 -20.23 10.85 12.21
C SER A 159 -21.53 11.22 11.48
N LEU A 160 -22.07 12.42 11.73
CA LEU A 160 -23.25 12.94 11.04
C LEU A 160 -22.95 13.44 9.61
N LEU A 161 -21.72 13.28 9.11
CA LEU A 161 -21.36 13.54 7.72
C LEU A 161 -21.46 12.27 6.84
N ASP A 162 -22.19 11.26 7.31
CA ASP A 162 -22.46 10.00 6.60
C ASP A 162 -23.16 10.17 5.24
N CYS A 163 -23.75 11.34 4.98
CA CYS A 163 -24.42 11.67 3.73
C CYS A 163 -23.48 12.18 2.62
N VAL A 164 -22.24 12.57 2.96
CA VAL A 164 -21.35 13.26 2.01
C VAL A 164 -20.80 12.25 1.00
N ILE A 165 -21.23 12.37 -0.26
CA ILE A 165 -20.89 11.44 -1.34
C ILE A 165 -19.67 11.92 -2.14
N GLU A 166 -19.57 13.23 -2.36
CA GLU A 166 -18.55 13.81 -3.23
C GLU A 166 -18.04 15.14 -2.69
N VAL A 167 -16.71 15.30 -2.77
CA VAL A 167 -16.00 16.57 -2.56
C VAL A 167 -15.19 16.89 -3.83
N GLY A 168 -15.60 17.95 -4.54
CA GLY A 168 -14.97 18.40 -5.79
C GLY A 168 -13.66 19.17 -5.59
N GLY A 169 -13.39 19.64 -4.37
CA GLY A 169 -12.12 20.26 -3.96
C GLY A 169 -11.37 19.42 -2.92
N ASP A 170 -10.74 20.08 -1.97
CA ASP A 170 -9.99 19.44 -0.88
C ASP A 170 -10.92 19.05 0.29
N LEU A 171 -10.68 17.88 0.90
CA LEU A 171 -11.23 17.53 2.20
C LEU A 171 -10.16 17.77 3.27
N ARG A 172 -10.35 18.78 4.11
CA ARG A 172 -9.44 19.14 5.19
C ARG A 172 -10.09 18.92 6.56
N ILE A 173 -9.47 18.10 7.40
CA ILE A 173 -9.83 17.92 8.82
C ILE A 173 -8.64 18.33 9.66
N ASP A 174 -8.70 19.53 10.24
CA ASP A 174 -7.53 20.19 10.81
C ASP A 174 -7.74 20.76 12.21
N GLY A 175 -6.88 20.34 13.15
CA GLY A 175 -6.86 20.90 14.50
C GLY A 175 -8.15 20.64 15.28
N THR A 176 -8.87 19.57 14.97
CA THR A 176 -10.13 19.19 15.64
C THR A 176 -9.86 18.34 16.88
N SER A 177 -10.92 17.97 17.60
CA SER A 177 -10.88 17.04 18.73
C SER A 177 -11.71 15.79 18.46
N VAL A 178 -11.84 15.41 17.19
CA VAL A 178 -12.50 14.16 16.79
C VAL A 178 -11.68 12.95 17.22
N ASN A 179 -12.36 11.87 17.61
CA ASN A 179 -11.70 10.60 17.94
C ASN A 179 -11.68 9.64 16.74
N SER A 180 -12.67 9.74 15.86
CA SER A 180 -12.79 8.97 14.63
C SER A 180 -13.18 9.90 13.47
N VAL A 181 -12.76 9.53 12.25
CA VAL A 181 -13.24 10.15 11.00
C VAL A 181 -13.90 9.06 10.17
N GLU A 182 -15.21 9.12 10.06
CA GLU A 182 -16.01 8.16 9.30
C GLU A 182 -16.87 8.92 8.29
N LEU A 183 -16.65 8.66 7.00
CA LEU A 183 -17.44 9.22 5.89
C LEU A 183 -17.81 8.08 4.93
N PRO A 184 -18.72 7.17 5.35
CA PRO A 184 -18.96 5.92 4.64
C PRO A 184 -19.48 6.11 3.21
N ALA A 185 -20.20 7.20 2.93
CA ALA A 185 -20.71 7.49 1.59
C ALA A 185 -19.70 8.19 0.66
N LEU A 186 -18.57 8.69 1.18
CA LEU A 186 -17.64 9.49 0.39
C LEU A 186 -16.94 8.61 -0.66
N ALA A 187 -17.43 8.69 -1.89
CA ALA A 187 -16.94 7.89 -3.01
C ALA A 187 -15.94 8.64 -3.89
N GLN A 188 -16.01 9.98 -3.90
CA GLN A 188 -15.21 10.81 -4.80
C GLN A 188 -14.59 12.00 -4.08
N LEU A 189 -13.26 12.13 -4.22
CA LEU A 189 -12.49 13.29 -3.78
C LEU A 189 -11.54 13.73 -4.90
N SER A 190 -11.84 14.89 -5.50
CA SER A 190 -11.06 15.39 -6.64
C SER A 190 -9.78 16.13 -6.23
N GLY A 191 -9.75 16.72 -5.03
CA GLY A 191 -8.60 17.44 -4.48
C GLY A 191 -7.79 16.60 -3.47
N ASP A 192 -7.22 17.29 -2.49
CA ASP A 192 -6.38 16.71 -1.44
C ASP A 192 -7.22 16.15 -0.28
N LEU A 193 -6.77 15.05 0.32
CA LEU A 193 -7.22 14.59 1.65
C LEU A 193 -6.20 15.03 2.69
N ILE A 194 -6.56 15.96 3.56
CA ILE A 194 -5.64 16.54 4.55
C ILE A 194 -6.21 16.36 5.95
N VAL A 195 -5.65 15.45 6.73
CA VAL A 195 -6.05 15.17 8.12
C VAL A 195 -4.87 15.49 9.04
N THR A 196 -4.90 16.68 9.63
CA THR A 196 -3.75 17.24 10.33
C THR A 196 -4.06 17.76 11.73
N GLY A 197 -3.16 17.54 12.69
CA GLY A 197 -3.25 18.18 14.00
C GLY A 197 -4.45 17.73 14.85
N ASN A 198 -5.05 16.58 14.56
CA ASN A 198 -6.17 16.03 15.33
C ASN A 198 -5.61 15.15 16.46
N SER A 199 -5.26 15.79 17.57
CA SER A 199 -4.56 15.13 18.70
C SER A 199 -5.36 14.03 19.41
N MET A 200 -6.67 13.96 19.14
CA MET A 200 -7.58 12.97 19.70
C MET A 200 -7.92 11.82 18.72
N LEU A 201 -7.54 11.94 17.44
CA LEU A 201 -7.87 10.98 16.40
C LEU A 201 -7.15 9.66 16.64
N GLU A 202 -7.91 8.58 16.82
CA GLU A 202 -7.40 7.23 17.04
C GLU A 202 -7.53 6.35 15.79
N ALA A 203 -8.63 6.50 15.07
CA ALA A 203 -8.98 5.67 13.92
C ALA A 203 -9.84 6.45 12.93
N GLY A 204 -10.21 5.81 11.83
CA GLY A 204 -11.22 6.29 10.92
C GLY A 204 -11.36 5.36 9.74
N GLU A 205 -12.37 5.62 8.91
CA GLU A 205 -12.70 4.78 7.77
C GLU A 205 -13.38 5.61 6.67
N LEU A 206 -12.84 5.51 5.45
CA LEU A 206 -13.40 6.09 4.23
C LEU A 206 -13.72 4.93 3.27
N GLU A 207 -14.64 4.05 3.68
CA GLU A 207 -14.90 2.75 3.04
C GLU A 207 -15.15 2.84 1.52
N SER A 208 -15.94 3.84 1.09
CA SER A 208 -16.27 4.03 -0.33
C SER A 208 -15.18 4.74 -1.14
N LEU A 209 -14.19 5.35 -0.49
CA LEU A 209 -13.19 6.16 -1.16
C LEU A 209 -12.06 5.26 -1.69
N THR A 210 -12.02 5.08 -3.01
CA THR A 210 -11.04 4.22 -3.68
C THR A 210 -9.90 5.00 -4.34
N SER A 211 -10.04 6.31 -4.51
CA SER A 211 -9.02 7.17 -5.09
C SER A 211 -9.11 8.62 -4.61
N VAL A 212 -7.97 9.30 -4.61
CA VAL A 212 -7.85 10.75 -4.31
C VAL A 212 -7.17 11.43 -5.49
N GLY A 213 -7.78 12.48 -6.04
CA GLY A 213 -7.22 13.21 -7.18
C GLY A 213 -5.95 14.00 -6.86
N GLY A 214 -5.85 14.52 -5.62
CA GLY A 214 -4.70 15.25 -5.10
C GLY A 214 -3.79 14.41 -4.20
N ARG A 215 -3.17 15.05 -3.20
CA ARG A 215 -2.32 14.40 -2.20
C ARG A 215 -3.12 13.88 -1.01
N VAL A 216 -2.59 12.88 -0.33
CA VAL A 216 -3.05 12.44 0.99
C VAL A 216 -2.01 12.88 2.03
N GLU A 217 -2.44 13.62 3.05
CA GLU A 217 -1.59 14.10 4.13
C GLU A 217 -2.19 13.74 5.49
N LEU A 218 -1.52 12.85 6.22
CA LEU A 218 -1.87 12.41 7.57
C LEU A 218 -0.73 12.81 8.51
N SER A 219 -0.88 13.95 9.18
CA SER A 219 0.21 14.46 10.01
C SER A 219 -0.21 15.03 11.36
N SER A 220 0.65 14.86 12.37
CA SER A 220 0.40 15.38 13.72
C SER A 220 -0.93 14.88 14.33
N ASN A 221 -1.32 13.65 14.04
CA ASN A 221 -2.44 12.96 14.70
C ASN A 221 -1.85 12.04 15.77
N ASP A 222 -1.55 12.60 16.94
CA ASP A 222 -0.72 11.96 17.97
C ASP A 222 -1.24 10.61 18.49
N ARG A 223 -2.54 10.32 18.32
CA ARG A 223 -3.19 9.09 18.78
C ARG A 223 -3.53 8.10 17.67
N LEU A 224 -3.26 8.44 16.41
CA LEU A 224 -3.56 7.57 15.28
C LEU A 224 -2.67 6.33 15.35
N VAL A 225 -3.27 5.13 15.41
CA VAL A 225 -2.53 3.87 15.61
C VAL A 225 -2.25 3.10 14.32
N ASP A 226 -3.09 3.30 13.31
CA ASP A 226 -2.99 2.67 11.99
C ASP A 226 -3.50 3.62 10.88
N LEU A 227 -3.47 3.17 9.62
CA LEU A 227 -3.98 3.91 8.46
C LEU A 227 -5.29 3.33 7.90
N THR A 228 -6.13 2.71 8.73
CA THR A 228 -7.44 2.17 8.29
C THR A 228 -8.25 3.21 7.53
N LEU A 229 -8.14 4.48 7.94
CA LEU A 229 -8.77 5.65 7.32
C LEU A 229 -8.60 5.72 5.80
N VAL A 230 -7.46 5.27 5.26
CA VAL A 230 -7.11 5.36 3.84
C VAL A 230 -6.74 4.00 3.25
N SER A 231 -7.02 2.91 3.95
CA SER A 231 -6.63 1.54 3.57
C SER A 231 -7.30 1.02 2.29
N GLY A 232 -8.46 1.58 1.93
CA GLY A 232 -9.20 1.28 0.69
C GLY A 232 -8.67 1.98 -0.56
N LEU A 233 -7.70 2.90 -0.44
CA LEU A 233 -7.20 3.65 -1.59
C LEU A 233 -6.37 2.76 -2.53
N SER A 234 -6.76 2.80 -3.81
CA SER A 234 -6.04 2.15 -4.91
C SER A 234 -5.18 3.10 -5.73
N ALA A 235 -5.50 4.40 -5.71
CA ALA A 235 -4.78 5.42 -6.45
C ALA A 235 -4.76 6.78 -5.72
N ILE A 236 -3.61 7.42 -5.71
CA ILE A 236 -3.42 8.81 -5.26
C ILE A 236 -2.77 9.58 -6.42
N GLY A 237 -3.46 10.60 -6.93
CA GLY A 237 -2.99 11.41 -8.05
C GLY A 237 -1.78 12.28 -7.70
N GLY A 238 -1.68 12.71 -6.44
CA GLY A 238 -0.55 13.44 -5.87
C GLY A 238 0.38 12.55 -5.03
N GLY A 239 0.93 13.11 -3.96
CA GLY A 239 1.80 12.40 -3.01
C GLY A 239 1.04 11.84 -1.80
N LEU A 240 1.70 10.94 -1.07
CA LEU A 240 1.25 10.40 0.21
C LEU A 240 2.25 10.82 1.29
N SER A 241 1.79 11.63 2.24
CA SER A 241 2.59 12.15 3.35
C SER A 241 2.02 11.65 4.66
N VAL A 242 2.77 10.81 5.38
CA VAL A 242 2.42 10.26 6.69
C VAL A 242 3.56 10.56 7.64
N HIS A 243 3.39 11.58 8.48
CA HIS A 243 4.47 11.99 9.37
C HIS A 243 4.03 12.56 10.71
N SER A 244 4.89 12.39 11.71
CA SER A 244 4.66 12.92 13.06
C SER A 244 3.36 12.38 13.68
N ASN A 245 2.99 11.12 13.43
CA ASN A 245 1.90 10.44 14.12
C ASN A 245 2.52 9.57 15.23
N GLY A 246 2.55 10.10 16.45
CA GLY A 246 3.39 9.58 17.54
C GLY A 246 3.06 8.18 18.04
N LEU A 247 1.84 7.69 17.79
CA LEU A 247 1.37 6.35 18.17
C LEU A 247 1.09 5.43 16.97
N LEU A 248 1.43 5.85 15.75
CA LEU A 248 1.24 5.03 14.55
C LEU A 248 2.17 3.82 14.63
N VAL A 249 1.61 2.61 14.76
CA VAL A 249 2.36 1.35 14.89
C VAL A 249 2.48 0.63 13.57
N GLU A 250 1.44 0.68 12.74
CA GLU A 250 1.37 -0.04 11.47
C GLU A 250 0.86 0.87 10.36
N MET A 251 1.49 0.77 9.19
CA MET A 251 1.04 1.35 7.94
C MET A 251 0.84 0.23 6.92
N ALA A 252 -0.40 -0.02 6.50
CA ALA A 252 -0.70 -0.98 5.45
C ALA A 252 -1.63 -0.36 4.41
N LEU A 253 -1.19 -0.32 3.16
CA LEU A 253 -1.98 0.13 2.00
C LEU A 253 -1.93 -0.96 0.91
N PRO A 254 -2.57 -2.11 1.14
CA PRO A 254 -2.41 -3.29 0.28
C PRO A 254 -3.03 -3.12 -1.11
N GLN A 255 -3.94 -2.16 -1.27
CA GLN A 255 -4.62 -1.88 -2.55
C GLN A 255 -3.95 -0.75 -3.34
N LEU A 256 -3.01 0.02 -2.76
CA LEU A 256 -2.45 1.18 -3.42
C LEU A 256 -1.50 0.76 -4.54
N VAL A 257 -1.97 0.91 -5.78
CA VAL A 257 -1.21 0.55 -7.00
C VAL A 257 -0.51 1.76 -7.60
N PHE A 258 -1.13 2.95 -7.51
CA PHE A 258 -0.67 4.16 -8.18
C PHE A 258 -0.45 5.32 -7.21
N LEU A 259 0.74 5.92 -7.28
CA LEU A 259 1.10 7.15 -6.57
C LEU A 259 1.78 8.12 -7.54
N GLY A 260 1.10 9.23 -7.86
CA GLY A 260 1.59 10.20 -8.86
C GLY A 260 2.70 11.13 -8.36
N GLY A 261 2.88 11.26 -7.05
CA GLY A 261 3.86 12.15 -6.41
C GLY A 261 4.79 11.43 -5.43
N ASP A 262 5.20 12.15 -4.39
CA ASP A 262 6.15 11.67 -3.38
C ASP A 262 5.47 10.71 -2.38
N LEU A 263 6.23 9.73 -1.87
CA LEU A 263 5.90 8.97 -0.67
C LEU A 263 6.78 9.47 0.49
N ASP A 264 6.22 10.27 1.40
CA ASP A 264 6.92 10.78 2.60
C ASP A 264 6.41 10.04 3.85
N LEU A 265 7.24 9.13 4.37
CA LEU A 265 7.01 8.38 5.60
C LEU A 265 8.10 8.73 6.61
N ARG A 266 7.90 9.80 7.38
CA ARG A 266 8.93 10.29 8.30
C ARG A 266 8.46 10.55 9.72
N SER A 267 9.38 10.42 10.67
CA SER A 267 9.16 10.82 12.07
C SER A 267 7.92 10.17 12.72
N ASN A 268 7.62 8.92 12.37
CA ASN A 268 6.61 8.10 13.06
C ASN A 268 7.35 7.17 14.02
N PHE A 269 7.70 7.68 15.20
CA PHE A 269 8.63 7.03 16.12
C PHE A 269 8.13 5.71 16.74
N ALA A 270 6.83 5.40 16.59
CA ALA A 270 6.21 4.15 17.05
C ALA A 270 6.00 3.13 15.90
N LEU A 271 6.29 3.49 14.65
CA LEU A 271 5.99 2.69 13.48
C LEU A 271 6.90 1.47 13.42
N VAL A 272 6.32 0.28 13.51
CA VAL A 272 7.02 -1.02 13.50
C VAL A 272 7.00 -1.64 12.11
N THR A 273 5.88 -1.53 11.39
CA THR A 273 5.72 -2.10 10.04
C THR A 273 5.13 -1.09 9.07
N ALA A 274 5.65 -1.10 7.84
CA ALA A 274 5.09 -0.37 6.71
C ALA A 274 5.02 -1.28 5.49
N SER A 275 3.85 -1.35 4.84
CA SER A 275 3.59 -2.28 3.74
C SER A 275 2.76 -1.63 2.64
N LEU A 276 3.31 -1.58 1.43
CA LEU A 276 2.66 -1.14 0.20
C LEU A 276 2.90 -2.16 -0.91
N VAL A 277 2.47 -3.41 -0.66
CA VAL A 277 2.78 -4.59 -1.49
C VAL A 277 2.30 -4.51 -2.94
N ALA A 278 1.33 -3.64 -3.25
CA ALA A 278 0.81 -3.46 -4.61
C ALA A 278 1.41 -2.25 -5.34
N LEU A 279 2.18 -1.41 -4.64
CA LEU A 279 2.70 -0.16 -5.19
C LEU A 279 3.85 -0.46 -6.16
N SER A 280 3.61 -0.22 -7.45
CA SER A 280 4.57 -0.54 -8.51
C SER A 280 5.55 0.59 -8.81
N ALA A 281 5.14 1.84 -8.60
CA ALA A 281 5.98 2.99 -8.89
C ALA A 281 5.62 4.20 -8.02
N VAL A 282 6.61 5.04 -7.76
CA VAL A 282 6.44 6.37 -7.15
C VAL A 282 6.75 7.43 -8.21
N GLY A 283 5.76 8.25 -8.56
CA GLY A 283 5.91 9.31 -9.57
C GLY A 283 6.81 10.47 -9.12
N GLY A 284 7.09 10.57 -7.82
CA GLY A 284 8.06 11.50 -7.23
C GLY A 284 9.18 10.77 -6.48
N SER A 285 9.52 11.26 -5.29
CA SER A 285 10.54 10.70 -4.40
C SER A 285 9.95 9.79 -3.33
N LEU A 286 10.71 8.75 -2.96
CA LEU A 286 10.46 7.91 -1.80
C LEU A 286 11.31 8.41 -0.63
N GLU A 287 10.69 8.81 0.47
CA GLU A 287 11.38 9.21 1.70
C GLU A 287 10.87 8.38 2.88
N VAL A 288 11.69 7.45 3.37
CA VAL A 288 11.43 6.70 4.61
C VAL A 288 12.54 7.04 5.60
N ARG A 289 12.25 7.91 6.58
CA ARG A 289 13.30 8.38 7.49
C ARG A 289 12.85 8.75 8.89
N PHE A 290 13.75 8.54 9.85
CA PHE A 290 13.51 8.82 11.27
C PHE A 290 12.33 8.01 11.84
N ASN A 291 12.23 6.75 11.41
CA ASN A 291 11.31 5.75 11.98
C ASN A 291 12.17 4.72 12.74
N ASP A 292 12.69 5.11 13.90
CA ASP A 292 13.77 4.38 14.59
C ASP A 292 13.41 2.94 14.96
N VAL A 293 12.12 2.65 15.19
CA VAL A 293 11.60 1.34 15.58
C VAL A 293 10.99 0.55 14.41
N LEU A 294 11.08 1.06 13.18
CA LEU A 294 10.60 0.35 11.99
C LEU A 294 11.42 -0.91 11.80
N GLU A 295 10.79 -2.07 11.92
CA GLU A 295 11.41 -3.39 11.77
C GLU A 295 11.28 -3.90 10.33
N GLY A 296 10.16 -3.62 9.65
CA GLY A 296 9.87 -4.09 8.30
C GLY A 296 9.31 -3.02 7.37
N LEU A 297 9.89 -2.91 6.17
CA LEU A 297 9.39 -2.11 5.05
C LEU A 297 9.20 -3.00 3.82
N ASP A 298 7.94 -3.22 3.43
CA ASP A 298 7.57 -4.09 2.30
C ASP A 298 7.12 -3.27 1.09
N LEU A 299 8.00 -3.20 0.09
CA LEU A 299 7.81 -2.54 -1.20
C LEU A 299 8.11 -3.53 -2.35
N ARG A 300 7.79 -4.81 -2.16
CA ARG A 300 8.19 -5.92 -3.05
C ARG A 300 7.81 -5.79 -4.52
N SER A 301 6.79 -4.99 -4.83
CA SER A 301 6.31 -4.77 -6.21
C SER A 301 6.85 -3.47 -6.81
N MET A 302 7.62 -2.68 -6.06
CA MET A 302 8.10 -1.37 -6.49
C MET A 302 9.22 -1.53 -7.51
N GLU A 303 8.91 -1.23 -8.77
CA GLU A 303 9.83 -1.32 -9.92
C GLU A 303 10.61 -0.01 -10.13
N SER A 304 10.00 1.15 -9.82
CA SER A 304 10.66 2.43 -10.10
C SER A 304 10.31 3.55 -9.11
N VAL A 305 11.28 4.44 -8.90
CA VAL A 305 11.12 5.73 -8.24
C VAL A 305 11.60 6.80 -9.21
N ALA A 306 10.70 7.68 -9.67
CA ALA A 306 11.03 8.69 -10.67
C ALA A 306 12.01 9.75 -10.12
N GLY A 307 11.93 10.07 -8.83
CA GLY A 307 12.81 10.98 -8.12
C GLY A 307 13.89 10.26 -7.32
N SER A 308 14.12 10.72 -6.08
CA SER A 308 15.09 10.12 -5.16
C SER A 308 14.47 9.05 -4.27
N ALA A 309 15.22 8.02 -3.93
CA ALA A 309 14.82 7.01 -2.95
C ALA A 309 15.72 7.12 -1.71
N TRP A 310 15.17 7.63 -0.61
CA TRP A 310 15.88 7.90 0.64
C TRP A 310 15.33 7.04 1.78
N ILE A 311 16.03 5.96 2.13
CA ILE A 311 15.67 5.06 3.22
C ILE A 311 16.74 5.16 4.31
N ALA A 312 16.45 5.87 5.39
CA ALA A 312 17.49 6.24 6.33
C ALA A 312 17.07 6.46 7.78
N SER A 313 18.01 6.22 8.70
CA SER A 313 17.74 6.41 10.14
C SER A 313 16.52 5.60 10.59
N CYS A 314 16.47 4.34 10.16
CA CYS A 314 15.53 3.33 10.64
C CYS A 314 16.33 2.28 11.40
N LEU A 315 16.66 2.58 12.66
CA LEU A 315 17.66 1.83 13.43
C LEU A 315 17.30 0.36 13.64
N ALA A 316 16.01 0.05 13.77
CA ALA A 316 15.49 -1.31 13.94
C ALA A 316 15.22 -2.06 12.62
N LEU A 317 15.43 -1.43 11.45
CA LEU A 317 15.05 -2.01 10.16
C LEU A 317 15.83 -3.29 9.92
N ALA A 318 15.13 -4.41 9.96
CA ALA A 318 15.68 -5.75 9.82
C ALA A 318 15.19 -6.44 8.54
N ASP A 319 14.05 -6.00 8.02
CA ASP A 319 13.44 -6.49 6.78
C ASP A 319 13.15 -5.31 5.85
N LEU A 320 13.77 -5.32 4.67
CA LEU A 320 13.59 -4.32 3.62
C LEU A 320 13.39 -5.05 2.30
N ASP A 321 12.16 -5.08 1.82
CA ASP A 321 11.81 -5.74 0.57
C ASP A 321 11.70 -4.69 -0.55
N VAL A 322 12.77 -4.54 -1.32
CA VAL A 322 12.87 -3.66 -2.50
C VAL A 322 13.46 -4.41 -3.70
N GLY A 323 13.37 -5.76 -3.69
CA GLY A 323 14.05 -6.61 -4.66
C GLY A 323 13.59 -6.46 -6.11
N ALA A 324 12.41 -5.85 -6.33
CA ALA A 324 11.90 -5.51 -7.66
C ALA A 324 12.38 -4.16 -8.21
N LEU A 325 13.09 -3.35 -7.42
CA LEU A 325 13.46 -2.00 -7.82
C LEU A 325 14.48 -2.02 -8.97
N GLU A 326 14.06 -1.58 -10.16
CA GLU A 326 14.85 -1.56 -11.39
C GLU A 326 15.50 -0.18 -11.65
N GLU A 327 14.80 0.90 -11.30
CA GLU A 327 15.22 2.27 -11.62
C GLU A 327 14.97 3.28 -10.50
N VAL A 328 15.96 4.13 -10.23
CA VAL A 328 15.83 5.35 -9.43
C VAL A 328 16.30 6.55 -10.26
N GLY A 329 15.41 7.49 -10.57
CA GLY A 329 15.74 8.59 -11.49
C GLY A 329 16.85 9.52 -10.97
N ASP A 330 16.82 9.82 -9.68
CA ASP A 330 17.80 10.68 -9.00
C ASP A 330 18.65 9.86 -8.00
N ASP A 331 18.64 10.21 -6.71
CA ASP A 331 19.56 9.66 -5.72
C ASP A 331 18.93 8.47 -4.98
N LEU A 332 19.57 7.30 -5.02
CA LEU A 332 19.35 6.20 -4.10
C LEU A 332 20.25 6.39 -2.87
N TYR A 333 19.67 6.78 -1.75
CA TYR A 333 20.34 6.85 -0.46
C TYR A 333 19.76 5.81 0.50
N ILE A 334 20.59 4.85 0.90
CA ILE A 334 20.25 3.90 1.96
C ILE A 334 21.30 4.04 3.06
N GLY A 335 20.90 4.59 4.21
CA GLY A 335 21.88 4.75 5.27
C GLY A 335 21.42 5.04 6.69
N GLY A 336 22.24 4.62 7.64
CA GLY A 336 21.90 4.70 9.07
C GLY A 336 20.88 3.66 9.50
N ASN A 337 20.80 2.52 8.80
CA ASN A 337 19.90 1.42 9.11
C ASN A 337 20.70 0.35 9.86
N ALA A 338 20.83 0.53 11.18
CA ALA A 338 21.79 -0.20 12.01
C ALA A 338 21.55 -1.71 12.09
N SER A 339 20.31 -2.16 11.89
CA SER A 339 19.91 -3.56 12.02
C SER A 339 19.77 -4.30 10.69
N LEU A 340 19.97 -3.61 9.56
CA LEU A 340 19.72 -4.17 8.23
C LEU A 340 20.75 -5.26 7.91
N PRO A 341 20.35 -6.54 7.77
CA PRO A 341 21.28 -7.67 7.58
C PRO A 341 21.66 -7.86 6.11
N GLU A 342 20.81 -7.48 5.18
CA GLU A 342 21.01 -7.66 3.75
C GLU A 342 20.34 -6.52 3.01
N LEU A 343 20.87 -6.19 1.84
CA LEU A 343 20.25 -5.26 0.92
C LEU A 343 20.24 -5.91 -0.46
N ASP A 344 19.06 -6.38 -0.83
CA ASP A 344 18.80 -6.90 -2.17
C ASP A 344 18.40 -5.75 -3.10
N LEU A 345 19.32 -5.39 -3.99
CA LEU A 345 19.07 -4.52 -5.14
C LEU A 345 19.48 -5.26 -6.43
N GLY A 346 19.29 -6.58 -6.45
CA GLY A 346 19.70 -7.46 -7.54
C GLY A 346 19.01 -7.15 -8.88
N SER A 347 17.86 -6.47 -8.85
CA SER A 347 17.13 -6.01 -10.04
C SER A 347 17.50 -4.58 -10.48
N LEU A 348 18.21 -3.82 -9.66
CA LEU A 348 18.51 -2.41 -9.94
C LEU A 348 19.43 -2.29 -11.16
N VAL A 349 18.92 -1.71 -12.24
CA VAL A 349 19.64 -1.55 -13.51
C VAL A 349 20.34 -0.20 -13.58
N THR A 350 19.65 0.86 -13.17
CA THR A 350 20.16 2.23 -13.26
C THR A 350 19.73 3.08 -12.07
N ALA A 351 20.60 4.01 -11.69
CA ALA A 351 20.29 5.05 -10.71
C ALA A 351 20.98 6.36 -11.09
N GLY A 352 20.40 7.49 -10.71
CA GLY A 352 21.06 8.80 -10.78
C GLY A 352 22.36 8.79 -9.97
N ALA A 353 22.27 8.80 -8.64
CA ALA A 353 23.40 8.53 -7.75
C ALA A 353 23.07 7.38 -6.80
N ILE A 354 24.10 6.70 -6.28
CA ILE A 354 23.95 5.66 -5.25
C ILE A 354 24.82 6.03 -4.07
N ARG A 355 24.24 6.11 -2.87
CA ARG A 355 24.92 6.36 -1.61
C ARG A 355 24.48 5.35 -0.56
N LEU A 356 25.35 4.39 -0.27
CA LEU A 356 25.13 3.34 0.71
C LEU A 356 26.04 3.59 1.89
N SER A 357 25.49 4.02 3.02
CA SER A 357 26.35 4.40 4.15
C SER A 357 25.78 4.17 5.54
N LEU A 358 26.65 3.97 6.52
CA LEU A 358 26.25 3.82 7.92
C LEU A 358 25.31 2.62 8.17
N ASN A 359 25.49 1.50 7.45
CA ASN A 359 24.77 0.24 7.65
C ASN A 359 25.71 -0.81 8.27
N PRO A 360 25.99 -0.72 9.59
CA PRO A 360 27.04 -1.50 10.24
C PRO A 360 26.80 -3.00 10.32
N SER A 361 25.56 -3.48 10.17
CA SER A 361 25.22 -4.90 10.29
C SER A 361 25.13 -5.65 8.96
N GLN A 362 25.36 -4.96 7.84
CA GLN A 362 25.14 -5.48 6.49
C GLN A 362 26.41 -6.14 5.90
N PRO A 363 26.54 -7.49 5.88
CA PRO A 363 27.67 -8.19 5.29
C PRO A 363 27.75 -8.18 3.76
N ALA A 364 26.61 -7.99 3.07
CA ALA A 364 26.50 -8.11 1.62
C ALA A 364 25.52 -7.07 1.04
N ILE A 365 25.76 -6.68 -0.21
CA ILE A 365 24.88 -5.85 -1.03
C ILE A 365 24.77 -6.57 -2.37
N ASP A 366 23.55 -6.88 -2.83
CA ASP A 366 23.35 -7.34 -4.20
C ASP A 366 23.14 -6.13 -5.12
N LEU A 367 24.04 -5.94 -6.08
CA LEU A 367 23.95 -4.96 -7.15
C LEU A 367 24.29 -5.63 -8.50
N SER A 368 23.91 -6.91 -8.64
CA SER A 368 24.36 -7.77 -9.73
C SER A 368 23.82 -7.38 -11.11
N ALA A 369 22.68 -6.70 -11.18
CA ALA A 369 22.12 -6.16 -12.43
C ALA A 369 22.53 -4.71 -12.73
N LEU A 370 23.26 -4.02 -11.83
CA LEU A 370 23.54 -2.60 -11.99
C LEU A 370 24.43 -2.34 -13.21
N GLN A 371 23.89 -1.67 -14.23
CA GLN A 371 24.58 -1.39 -15.50
C GLN A 371 25.18 0.02 -15.55
N SER A 372 24.49 1.01 -14.98
CA SER A 372 24.93 2.41 -15.02
C SER A 372 24.56 3.20 -13.79
N VAL A 373 25.46 4.08 -13.37
CA VAL A 373 25.18 5.16 -12.42
C VAL A 373 25.44 6.49 -13.11
N LEU A 374 24.43 7.36 -13.20
CA LEU A 374 24.52 8.58 -14.01
C LEU A 374 25.43 9.64 -13.37
N GLN A 375 25.50 9.63 -12.04
CA GLN A 375 26.28 10.53 -11.20
C GLN A 375 27.23 9.72 -10.32
N ASP A 376 27.16 9.87 -8.99
CA ASP A 376 28.13 9.31 -8.06
C ASP A 376 27.70 7.93 -7.54
N LEU A 377 28.67 7.03 -7.38
CA LEU A 377 28.53 5.79 -6.62
C LEU A 377 29.41 5.86 -5.37
N GLN A 378 28.79 5.91 -4.20
CA GLN A 378 29.46 6.05 -2.91
C GLN A 378 29.03 4.93 -1.95
N VAL A 379 29.98 4.10 -1.51
CA VAL A 379 29.78 3.05 -0.52
C VAL A 379 30.71 3.33 0.65
N SER A 380 30.17 3.80 1.78
CA SER A 380 31.02 4.22 2.88
C SER A 380 30.51 3.89 4.28
N ASN A 381 31.43 3.68 5.22
CA ASN A 381 31.09 3.45 6.62
C ASN A 381 30.16 2.22 6.84
N ASN A 382 30.36 1.14 6.06
CA ASN A 382 29.68 -0.14 6.24
C ASN A 382 30.69 -1.18 6.76
N PRO A 383 31.04 -1.15 8.07
CA PRO A 383 32.14 -1.93 8.63
C PRO A 383 32.00 -3.45 8.52
N SER A 384 30.79 -3.98 8.36
CA SER A 384 30.58 -5.43 8.19
C SER A 384 30.57 -5.88 6.72
N LEU A 385 30.50 -4.95 5.77
CA LEU A 385 30.48 -5.28 4.35
C LEU A 385 31.74 -6.04 3.97
N SER A 386 31.60 -7.28 3.48
CA SER A 386 32.73 -8.18 3.22
C SER A 386 33.18 -8.21 1.76
N ALA A 387 32.25 -7.98 0.83
CA ALA A 387 32.50 -7.92 -0.60
C ALA A 387 31.62 -6.87 -1.26
N LEU A 388 32.13 -6.23 -2.31
CA LEU A 388 31.39 -5.35 -3.20
C LEU A 388 31.60 -5.83 -4.64
N SER A 389 30.61 -6.51 -5.22
CA SER A 389 30.68 -7.01 -6.60
C SER A 389 29.69 -6.27 -7.49
N LEU A 390 30.18 -5.74 -8.60
CA LEU A 390 29.44 -4.99 -9.61
C LEU A 390 29.82 -5.55 -10.99
N PRO A 391 29.38 -6.78 -11.32
CA PRO A 391 29.93 -7.56 -12.43
C PRO A 391 29.58 -6.96 -13.79
N VAL A 392 28.43 -6.30 -13.92
CA VAL A 392 27.90 -5.75 -15.18
C VAL A 392 27.92 -4.21 -15.25
N LEU A 393 28.40 -3.54 -14.20
CA LEU A 393 28.46 -2.08 -14.15
C LEU A 393 29.43 -1.56 -15.22
N GLY A 394 28.88 -0.87 -16.22
CA GLY A 394 29.61 -0.35 -17.37
C GLY A 394 30.13 1.07 -17.16
N THR A 395 29.32 1.96 -16.58
CA THR A 395 29.67 3.39 -16.46
C THR A 395 29.24 4.01 -15.15
N ILE A 396 30.10 4.88 -14.61
CA ILE A 396 29.77 5.83 -13.55
C ILE A 396 30.01 7.24 -14.13
N GLY A 397 28.99 8.08 -14.21
CA GLY A 397 29.14 9.42 -14.80
C GLY A 397 29.91 10.40 -13.90
N GLY A 398 29.84 10.20 -12.58
CA GLY A 398 30.50 11.02 -11.57
C GLY A 398 31.59 10.28 -10.82
N ARG A 399 31.67 10.53 -9.51
CA ARG A 399 32.66 9.98 -8.59
C ARG A 399 32.35 8.53 -8.23
N PHE A 400 33.40 7.70 -8.18
CA PHE A 400 33.38 6.42 -7.50
C PHE A 400 34.11 6.54 -6.15
N GLU A 401 33.41 6.29 -5.06
CA GLU A 401 33.97 6.35 -3.71
C GLU A 401 33.65 5.09 -2.89
N VAL A 402 34.69 4.40 -2.42
CA VAL A 402 34.57 3.29 -1.48
C VAL A 402 35.43 3.62 -0.27
N ALA A 403 34.78 4.00 0.85
CA ALA A 403 35.48 4.58 1.99
C ALA A 403 35.09 3.97 3.35
N ALA A 404 36.06 3.69 4.21
CA ALA A 404 35.79 3.29 5.60
C ALA A 404 34.92 2.02 5.75
N ASN A 405 35.04 1.04 4.83
CA ASN A 405 34.39 -0.27 4.94
C ASN A 405 35.40 -1.29 5.51
N GLY A 406 35.60 -1.26 6.82
CA GLY A 406 36.68 -2.01 7.48
C GLY A 406 36.63 -3.54 7.27
N GLY A 407 35.45 -4.11 7.01
CA GLY A 407 35.26 -5.53 6.72
C GLY A 407 35.53 -5.94 5.27
N LEU A 408 35.67 -4.97 4.35
CA LEU A 408 35.68 -5.22 2.91
C LEU A 408 36.98 -5.92 2.51
N GLN A 409 36.87 -7.12 1.95
CA GLN A 409 38.01 -7.95 1.53
C GLN A 409 38.10 -8.11 0.01
N GLN A 410 36.96 -7.96 -0.68
CA GLN A 410 36.86 -8.16 -2.11
C GLN A 410 36.10 -7.00 -2.75
N MET A 411 36.56 -6.58 -3.92
CA MET A 411 35.89 -5.58 -4.73
C MET A 411 36.03 -5.98 -6.20
N GLU A 412 34.93 -5.99 -6.93
CA GLU A 412 34.90 -6.42 -8.33
C GLU A 412 34.13 -5.41 -9.18
N LEU A 413 34.80 -4.91 -10.23
CA LEU A 413 34.24 -4.05 -11.26
C LEU A 413 34.56 -4.65 -12.64
N ALA A 414 34.03 -5.83 -12.96
CA ALA A 414 34.50 -6.62 -14.10
C ALA A 414 34.21 -5.99 -15.47
N SER A 415 33.09 -5.27 -15.59
CA SER A 415 32.62 -4.67 -16.85
C SER A 415 32.84 -3.16 -16.93
N ILE A 416 33.45 -2.54 -15.92
CA ILE A 416 33.58 -1.08 -15.86
C ILE A 416 34.42 -0.56 -17.02
N GLN A 417 33.88 0.43 -17.74
CA GLN A 417 34.49 1.03 -18.91
C GLN A 417 34.96 2.46 -18.63
N SER A 418 34.18 3.21 -17.84
CA SER A 418 34.52 4.59 -17.52
C SER A 418 33.93 5.08 -16.20
N ILE A 419 34.71 5.93 -15.53
CA ILE A 419 34.33 6.73 -14.36
C ILE A 419 34.58 8.19 -14.76
N GLY A 420 33.52 8.99 -14.85
CA GLY A 420 33.65 10.38 -15.32
C GLY A 420 34.31 11.32 -14.31
N GLY A 421 34.25 10.99 -13.02
CA GLY A 421 34.84 11.75 -11.92
C GLY A 421 36.05 11.09 -11.26
N ASP A 422 36.22 11.36 -9.97
CA ASP A 422 37.31 10.81 -9.17
C ASP A 422 37.10 9.32 -8.86
N PHE A 423 38.20 8.57 -8.80
CA PHE A 423 38.26 7.23 -8.23
C PHE A 423 38.89 7.32 -6.83
N VAL A 424 38.10 7.08 -5.80
CA VAL A 424 38.52 7.22 -4.40
C VAL A 424 38.26 5.92 -3.66
N VAL A 425 39.33 5.25 -3.22
CA VAL A 425 39.23 4.07 -2.35
C VAL A 425 40.11 4.29 -1.14
N THR A 426 39.50 4.49 0.02
CA THR A 426 40.23 4.91 1.23
C THR A 426 39.74 4.24 2.51
N ALA A 427 40.63 4.03 3.48
CA ALA A 427 40.27 3.50 4.79
C ALA A 427 39.55 2.14 4.77
N ASN A 428 39.77 1.29 3.77
CA ASN A 428 39.25 -0.07 3.72
C ASN A 428 40.34 -1.04 4.19
N THR A 429 40.49 -1.15 5.52
CA THR A 429 41.65 -1.79 6.16
C THR A 429 41.87 -3.27 5.82
N ASN A 430 40.86 -3.96 5.31
CA ASN A 430 40.94 -5.37 4.90
C ASN A 430 40.99 -5.55 3.38
N LEU A 431 40.87 -4.48 2.58
CA LEU A 431 40.82 -4.54 1.13
C LEU A 431 42.25 -4.41 0.58
N PRO A 432 42.80 -5.44 -0.08
CA PRO A 432 44.18 -5.40 -0.55
C PRO A 432 44.41 -4.29 -1.58
N THR A 433 45.44 -3.47 -1.35
CA THR A 433 45.79 -2.36 -2.25
C THR A 433 46.11 -2.83 -3.68
N ASP A 434 46.73 -4.01 -3.84
CA ASP A 434 47.04 -4.58 -5.16
C ASP A 434 45.77 -4.91 -5.98
N LEU A 435 44.67 -5.29 -5.32
CA LEU A 435 43.39 -5.54 -5.99
C LEU A 435 42.80 -4.23 -6.52
N ILE A 436 42.87 -3.16 -5.72
CA ILE A 436 42.43 -1.82 -6.12
C ILE A 436 43.27 -1.33 -7.31
N GLN A 437 44.59 -1.54 -7.27
CA GLN A 437 45.49 -1.13 -8.35
C GLN A 437 45.19 -1.89 -9.65
N ALA A 438 44.87 -3.18 -9.58
CA ALA A 438 44.50 -3.97 -10.76
C ALA A 438 43.25 -3.40 -11.47
N ILE A 439 42.27 -2.90 -10.72
CA ILE A 439 41.07 -2.24 -11.26
C ILE A 439 41.46 -0.94 -11.98
N VAL A 440 42.29 -0.10 -11.36
CA VAL A 440 42.77 1.15 -11.96
C VAL A 440 43.60 0.89 -13.22
N ASP A 441 44.45 -0.14 -13.21
CA ASP A 441 45.27 -0.52 -14.36
C ASP A 441 44.40 -1.04 -15.52
N ALA A 442 43.31 -1.75 -15.23
CA ALA A 442 42.36 -2.25 -16.22
C ALA A 442 41.55 -1.12 -16.88
N LEU A 443 41.10 -0.14 -16.11
CA LEU A 443 40.43 1.07 -16.61
C LEU A 443 41.40 1.95 -17.43
N GLY A 444 42.66 2.03 -16.98
CA GLY A 444 43.65 2.95 -17.51
C GLY A 444 43.32 4.42 -17.23
N THR A 445 44.28 5.31 -17.48
CA THR A 445 44.13 6.76 -17.23
C THR A 445 43.10 7.44 -18.13
N ALA A 446 42.68 6.78 -19.22
CA ALA A 446 41.63 7.29 -20.10
C ALA A 446 40.21 6.90 -19.61
N GLY A 447 40.10 5.85 -18.78
CA GLY A 447 38.84 5.39 -18.21
C GLY A 447 38.43 6.14 -16.94
N ILE A 448 39.30 7.00 -16.39
CA ILE A 448 39.01 7.79 -15.18
C ILE A 448 39.17 9.28 -15.54
N GLY A 449 38.08 10.03 -15.49
CA GLY A 449 38.06 11.46 -15.85
C GLY A 449 38.65 12.38 -14.78
N GLY A 450 38.64 11.95 -13.52
CA GLY A 450 39.17 12.68 -12.37
C GLY A 450 40.50 12.16 -11.82
N SER A 451 40.71 12.38 -10.54
CA SER A 451 41.89 11.93 -9.80
C SER A 451 41.72 10.51 -9.26
N VAL A 452 42.85 9.82 -9.05
CA VAL A 452 42.90 8.51 -8.40
C VAL A 452 43.50 8.67 -7.01
N THR A 453 42.75 8.29 -5.97
CA THR A 453 43.18 8.31 -4.57
C THR A 453 43.03 6.92 -3.96
N ILE A 454 44.15 6.31 -3.59
CA ILE A 454 44.21 4.99 -2.93
C ILE A 454 45.07 5.16 -1.67
N THR A 455 44.44 5.21 -0.49
CA THR A 455 45.12 5.46 0.79
C THR A 455 44.50 4.66 1.92
N ASP A 456 45.28 4.31 2.94
CA ASP A 456 44.76 3.65 4.15
C ASP A 456 43.96 2.34 3.90
N ASN A 457 44.32 1.60 2.84
CA ASN A 457 43.78 0.27 2.52
C ASN A 457 44.76 -0.84 2.96
N GLY A 458 44.32 -2.10 2.89
CA GLY A 458 45.04 -3.30 3.34
C GLY A 458 46.20 -3.76 2.46
#